data_AF-A0A7C7PJR6-F1
#
_entry.id   AF-A0A7C7PJR6-F1
#
_cell.length_a   1.000
_cell.length_b   1.000
_cell.length_c   1.000
_cell.angle_alpha   90.00
_cell.angle_beta   90.00
_cell.angle_gamma   90.00
#
_symmetry.space_group_name_H-M   'P 1'
#
loop_
_entity.id
_entity.type
_entity.pdbx_description
1 polymer ?
#
loop_
_entity_poly.entity_id
_entity_poly.type
_entity_poly.pdbx_seq_one_letter_code
_entity_poly.pdbx_strand_id
1 'polypeptide(L)'
;MRYLPYAVGGFMLLPFAIWLAFWSLFPGPKHGLDVPLVSAMLATSMPLVLWFFVANLGFLANSIGGGNQYDRPDFRPVRGLVALLPWAALALGLLSQPFLFLQGEVNALMPLPLLTGAAIFFAIRKGEKARAADRALCKPQSQPQGAPAEEAPARPSALARLGGLCVKGIYAVPLIGWLIEDAVKGRESAKLFLALNAFILAAAAVMVFGYPALIVMALALVPIVFAGIFWTTWA
;
A
#
# COMPACT_ATOMS: atom_id res chain seq x y z
N MET A 1 -18.51 11.64 -17.24
CA MET A 1 -18.14 10.78 -16.09
C MET A 1 -16.79 11.11 -15.44
N ARG A 2 -15.98 12.04 -15.98
CA ARG A 2 -14.62 12.37 -15.48
C ARG A 2 -14.51 12.71 -13.99
N TYR A 3 -15.57 13.25 -13.37
CA TYR A 3 -15.57 13.64 -11.95
C TYR A 3 -16.08 12.58 -10.99
N LEU A 4 -16.74 11.54 -11.50
CA LEU A 4 -17.37 10.49 -10.69
C LEU A 4 -16.38 9.79 -9.73
N PRO A 5 -15.14 9.46 -10.13
CA PRO A 5 -14.17 8.81 -9.25
C PRO A 5 -13.71 9.71 -8.09
N TYR A 6 -13.67 11.03 -8.33
CA TYR A 6 -13.40 12.03 -7.29
C TYR A 6 -14.57 12.21 -6.34
N ALA A 7 -15.81 12.14 -6.83
CA ALA A 7 -16.99 12.15 -5.98
C ALA A 7 -17.05 10.90 -5.10
N VAL A 8 -16.77 9.71 -5.66
CA VAL A 8 -16.70 8.45 -4.91
C VAL A 8 -15.59 8.50 -3.87
N GLY A 9 -14.37 8.92 -4.25
CA GLY A 9 -13.28 9.03 -3.29
C GLY A 9 -13.54 10.09 -2.20
N GLY A 10 -14.16 11.22 -2.54
CA GLY A 10 -14.63 12.20 -1.55
C GLY A 10 -15.66 11.61 -0.59
N PHE A 11 -16.60 10.83 -1.10
CA PHE A 11 -17.57 10.09 -0.29
C PHE A 11 -16.89 9.05 0.63
N MET A 12 -15.85 8.35 0.16
CA MET A 12 -15.07 7.42 0.98
C MET A 12 -14.31 8.12 2.13
N LEU A 13 -14.05 9.44 2.00
CA LEU A 13 -13.47 10.24 3.08
C LEU A 13 -14.52 10.76 4.08
N LEU A 14 -15.81 10.67 3.76
CA LEU A 14 -16.89 11.19 4.60
C LEU A 14 -16.88 10.59 6.02
N PRO A 15 -16.67 9.27 6.23
CA PRO A 15 -16.59 8.72 7.59
C PRO A 15 -15.46 9.34 8.42
N PHE A 16 -14.29 9.59 7.80
CA PHE A 16 -13.17 10.24 8.47
C PHE A 16 -13.43 11.71 8.76
N ALA A 17 -14.10 12.41 7.83
CA ALA A 17 -14.50 13.80 8.02
C ALA A 17 -15.54 13.94 9.15
N ILE A 18 -16.54 13.04 9.17
CA ILE A 18 -17.55 12.95 10.23
C ILE A 18 -16.86 12.61 11.56
N TRP A 19 -15.97 11.62 11.58
CA TRP A 19 -15.21 11.26 12.75
C TRP A 19 -14.39 12.44 13.28
N LEU A 20 -13.67 13.15 12.40
CA LEU A 20 -12.89 14.34 12.75
C LEU A 20 -13.78 15.48 13.27
N ALA A 21 -14.96 15.68 12.68
CA ALA A 21 -15.92 16.67 13.12
C ALA A 21 -16.46 16.35 14.52
N PHE A 22 -16.91 15.11 14.75
CA PHE A 22 -17.35 14.67 16.07
C PHE A 22 -16.23 14.74 17.10
N TRP A 23 -15.04 14.31 16.73
CA TRP A 23 -13.86 14.41 17.57
C TRP A 23 -13.51 15.87 17.91
N SER A 24 -13.83 16.83 17.05
CA SER A 24 -13.59 18.26 17.30
C SER A 24 -14.71 18.92 18.12
N LEU A 25 -15.96 18.48 17.93
CA LEU A 25 -17.15 19.05 18.56
C LEU A 25 -17.40 18.51 19.97
N PHE A 26 -16.95 17.30 20.29
CA PHE A 26 -17.14 16.70 21.61
C PHE A 26 -15.87 16.85 22.46
N PRO A 27 -15.84 17.78 23.43
CA PRO A 27 -14.72 17.91 24.36
C PRO A 27 -14.71 16.69 25.29
N GLY A 28 -13.58 15.99 25.33
CA GLY A 28 -13.36 14.84 26.20
C GLY A 28 -11.91 14.38 26.15
N PRO A 29 -11.44 13.58 27.12
CA PRO A 29 -10.10 13.01 27.09
C PRO A 29 -9.95 12.12 25.86
N LYS A 30 -8.98 12.45 25.01
CA LYS A 30 -8.68 11.71 23.79
C LYS A 30 -7.48 10.82 24.06
N HIS A 31 -7.75 9.65 24.66
CA HIS A 31 -6.71 8.70 25.05
C HIS A 31 -5.73 8.43 23.90
N GLY A 32 -4.44 8.68 24.13
CA GLY A 32 -3.35 8.50 23.18
C GLY A 32 -2.98 9.75 22.38
N LEU A 33 -3.88 10.73 22.23
CA LEU A 33 -3.60 12.02 21.57
C LEU A 33 -3.37 13.16 22.58
N ASP A 34 -3.63 12.88 23.85
CA ASP A 34 -3.25 13.70 24.99
C ASP A 34 -1.73 13.79 25.17
N VAL A 35 -0.98 12.80 24.67
CA VAL A 35 0.48 12.84 24.62
C VAL A 35 0.95 13.73 23.45
N PRO A 36 1.61 14.87 23.69
CA PRO A 36 1.97 15.82 22.63
C PRO A 36 2.82 15.19 21.54
N LEU A 37 3.75 14.30 21.92
CA LEU A 37 4.61 13.57 21.00
C LEU A 37 3.81 12.69 20.03
N VAL A 38 2.80 11.97 20.53
CA VAL A 38 1.97 11.09 19.68
C VAL A 38 1.15 11.92 18.69
N SER A 39 0.58 13.03 19.15
CA SER A 39 -0.14 13.97 18.29
C SER A 39 0.76 14.56 17.19
N ALA A 40 2.00 14.94 17.52
CA ALA A 40 2.97 15.41 16.55
C ALA A 40 3.35 14.32 15.52
N MET A 41 3.56 13.09 15.96
CA MET A 41 3.87 11.95 15.08
C MET A 41 2.70 11.63 14.15
N LEU A 42 1.47 11.60 14.68
CA LEU A 42 0.27 11.38 13.89
C LEU A 42 0.12 12.46 12.83
N ALA A 43 0.20 13.74 13.21
CA ALA A 43 0.12 14.86 12.28
C ALA A 43 1.17 14.78 11.18
N THR A 44 2.41 14.46 11.54
CA THR A 44 3.52 14.32 10.58
C THR A 44 3.34 13.14 9.62
N SER A 45 2.63 12.09 10.03
CA SER A 45 2.34 10.91 9.20
C SER A 45 1.22 11.11 8.17
N MET A 46 0.31 12.06 8.42
CA MET A 46 -0.88 12.29 7.59
C MET A 46 -0.57 12.56 6.10
N PRO A 47 0.45 13.34 5.71
CA PRO A 47 0.76 13.57 4.30
C PRO A 47 1.09 12.29 3.52
N LEU A 48 1.67 11.28 4.16
CA LEU A 48 1.97 10.00 3.52
C LEU A 48 0.69 9.25 3.19
N VAL A 49 -0.22 9.13 4.15
CA VAL A 49 -1.53 8.48 3.98
C VAL A 49 -2.33 9.19 2.90
N LEU A 50 -2.37 10.53 2.95
CA LEU A 50 -3.06 11.34 1.97
C LEU A 50 -2.46 11.18 0.56
N TRP A 51 -1.13 11.05 0.46
CA TRP A 51 -0.46 10.82 -0.82
C TRP A 51 -0.86 9.49 -1.44
N PHE A 52 -0.88 8.41 -0.65
CA PHE A 52 -1.34 7.09 -1.12
C PHE A 52 -2.79 7.14 -1.60
N PHE A 53 -3.67 7.74 -0.79
CA PHE A 53 -5.08 7.85 -1.11
C PHE A 53 -5.33 8.64 -2.39
N VAL A 54 -4.78 9.86 -2.49
CA VAL A 54 -4.99 10.77 -3.63
C VAL A 54 -4.39 10.20 -4.90
N ALA A 55 -3.25 9.53 -4.82
CA ALA A 55 -2.65 8.89 -5.98
C ALA A 55 -3.48 7.72 -6.52
N ASN A 56 -3.97 6.84 -5.64
CA ASN A 56 -4.80 5.70 -6.03
C ASN A 56 -6.12 6.17 -6.64
N LEU A 57 -6.70 7.23 -6.08
CA LEU A 57 -7.90 7.86 -6.61
C LEU A 57 -7.63 8.46 -8.00
N GLY A 58 -6.45 9.05 -8.22
CA GLY A 58 -6.01 9.50 -9.54
C GLY A 58 -5.94 8.38 -10.58
N PHE A 59 -5.42 7.21 -10.23
CA PHE A 59 -5.36 6.04 -11.12
C PHE A 59 -6.75 5.52 -11.46
N LEU A 60 -7.63 5.38 -10.46
CA LEU A 60 -9.02 4.99 -10.67
C LEU A 60 -9.75 5.99 -11.57
N ALA A 61 -9.47 7.29 -11.38
CA ALA A 61 -10.08 8.34 -12.18
C ALA A 61 -9.69 8.27 -13.66
N ASN A 62 -8.40 8.03 -13.93
CA ASN A 62 -7.89 7.87 -15.28
C ASN A 62 -8.47 6.60 -15.94
N SER A 63 -8.56 5.49 -15.20
CA SER A 63 -9.13 4.22 -15.69
C SER A 63 -10.61 4.36 -16.09
N ILE A 64 -11.45 4.96 -15.23
CA ILE A 64 -12.87 5.20 -15.53
C ILE A 64 -13.05 6.20 -16.67
N GLY A 65 -12.09 7.12 -16.83
CA GLY A 65 -12.06 8.07 -17.95
C GLY A 65 -11.66 7.47 -19.30
N GLY A 66 -11.29 6.18 -19.36
CA GLY A 66 -10.74 5.53 -20.56
C GLY A 66 -9.32 5.98 -20.90
N GLY A 67 -8.67 6.73 -20.00
CA GLY A 67 -7.27 7.13 -20.12
C GLY A 67 -6.33 6.04 -19.62
N ASN A 68 -5.03 6.22 -19.87
CA ASN A 68 -4.03 5.32 -19.31
C ASN A 68 -4.00 5.48 -17.78
N GLN A 69 -4.27 4.40 -17.05
CA GLN A 69 -4.29 4.39 -15.59
C GLN A 69 -2.97 4.86 -14.96
N TYR A 70 -1.85 4.74 -15.68
CA TYR A 70 -0.54 5.15 -15.17
C TYR A 70 -0.29 6.65 -15.29
N ASP A 71 -1.01 7.35 -16.18
CA ASP A 71 -0.81 8.79 -16.40
C ASP A 71 -1.01 9.61 -15.14
N ARG A 72 -0.46 10.83 -15.14
CA ARG A 72 -0.68 11.76 -14.02
C ARG A 72 -2.18 12.05 -13.89
N PRO A 73 -2.68 12.33 -12.68
CA PRO A 73 -4.06 12.76 -12.51
C PRO A 73 -4.36 13.96 -13.41
N ASP A 74 -5.41 13.82 -14.21
CA ASP A 74 -5.86 14.83 -15.16
C ASP A 74 -6.36 16.10 -14.47
N PHE A 75 -6.94 15.94 -13.28
CA PHE A 75 -7.49 17.04 -12.50
C PHE A 75 -6.38 17.86 -11.83
N ARG A 76 -6.26 19.14 -12.22
CA ARG A 76 -5.20 20.06 -11.76
C ARG A 76 -5.11 20.20 -10.23
N PRO A 77 -6.23 20.35 -9.48
CA PRO A 77 -6.16 20.47 -8.02
C PRO A 77 -5.54 19.24 -7.36
N VAL A 78 -5.87 18.04 -7.83
CA VAL A 78 -5.29 16.79 -7.31
C VAL A 78 -3.78 16.72 -7.58
N ARG A 79 -3.34 17.16 -8.75
CA ARG A 79 -1.91 17.25 -9.08
C ARG A 79 -1.17 18.24 -8.19
N GLY A 80 -1.78 19.41 -7.94
CA GLY A 80 -1.26 20.42 -7.03
C GLY A 80 -1.15 19.89 -5.60
N LEU A 81 -2.19 19.20 -5.13
CA LEU A 81 -2.21 18.55 -3.82
C LEU A 81 -1.07 17.54 -3.69
N VAL A 82 -0.94 16.59 -4.62
CA VAL A 82 0.14 15.58 -4.61
C VAL A 82 1.53 16.22 -4.57
N ALA A 83 1.74 17.31 -5.31
CA ALA A 83 3.02 18.03 -5.33
C ALA A 83 3.33 18.74 -4.00
N LEU A 84 2.29 19.14 -3.24
CA LEU A 84 2.42 19.85 -1.97
C LEU A 84 2.66 18.91 -0.78
N LEU A 85 2.15 17.67 -0.82
CA LEU A 85 2.25 16.71 0.29
C LEU A 85 3.66 16.44 0.83
N PRO A 86 4.72 16.23 0.03
CA PRO A 86 6.04 16.05 0.60
C PRO A 86 6.49 17.28 1.39
N TRP A 87 6.23 18.49 0.89
CA TRP A 87 6.55 19.72 1.62
C TRP A 87 5.72 19.88 2.89
N ALA A 88 4.45 19.47 2.87
CA ALA A 88 3.62 19.43 4.06
C ALA A 88 4.21 18.50 5.14
N ALA A 89 4.78 17.35 4.76
CA ALA A 89 5.44 16.45 5.73
C ALA A 89 6.64 17.11 6.43
N LEU A 90 7.50 17.82 5.68
CA LEU A 90 8.60 18.59 6.26
C LEU A 90 8.09 19.73 7.14
N ALA A 91 7.11 20.50 6.66
CA ALA A 91 6.56 21.63 7.40
C ALA A 91 5.94 21.17 8.73
N LEU A 92 5.16 20.08 8.72
CA LEU A 92 4.54 19.53 9.94
C LEU A 92 5.60 19.00 10.92
N GLY A 93 6.61 18.28 10.43
CA GLY A 93 7.71 17.80 11.29
C GLY A 93 8.58 18.93 11.86
N LEU A 94 8.70 20.06 11.15
CA LEU A 94 9.41 21.25 11.63
C LEU A 94 8.57 22.07 12.61
N LEU A 95 7.30 22.29 12.30
CA LEU A 95 6.35 23.01 13.17
C LEU A 95 6.04 22.25 14.46
N SER A 96 6.21 20.93 14.47
CA SER A 96 6.03 20.16 15.70
C SER A 96 7.10 20.48 16.75
N GLN A 97 8.29 20.95 16.36
CA GLN A 97 9.39 21.23 17.30
C GLN A 97 9.04 22.36 18.29
N PRO A 98 8.66 23.58 17.84
CA PRO A 98 8.22 24.61 18.78
C PRO A 98 6.96 24.22 19.53
N PHE A 99 6.04 23.45 18.92
CA PHE A 99 4.85 22.94 19.59
C PHE A 99 5.21 22.03 20.79
N LEU A 100 6.09 21.05 20.59
CA LEU A 100 6.54 20.15 21.66
C LEU A 100 7.31 20.89 22.75
N PHE A 101 8.16 21.84 22.34
CA PHE A 101 8.90 22.68 23.29
C PHE A 101 7.97 23.49 24.20
N LEU A 102 6.93 24.11 23.64
CA LEU A 102 5.93 24.87 24.40
C LEU A 102 5.10 24.00 25.35
N GLN A 103 4.99 22.70 25.06
CA GLN A 103 4.33 21.73 25.94
C GLN A 103 5.26 21.18 27.03
N GLY A 104 6.52 21.64 27.12
CA GLY A 104 7.49 21.19 28.11
C GLY A 104 8.13 19.84 27.81
N GLU A 105 7.94 19.29 26.60
CA GLU A 105 8.50 18.01 26.17
C GLU A 105 9.98 18.17 25.77
N VAL A 106 10.87 18.17 26.77
CA VAL A 106 12.34 18.20 26.56
C VAL A 106 12.91 16.79 26.69
N ASN A 107 12.40 15.87 25.87
CA ASN A 107 12.82 14.48 25.88
C ASN A 107 13.77 14.16 24.69
N ALA A 108 14.52 13.06 24.80
CA ALA A 108 15.42 12.62 23.72
C ALA A 108 14.69 12.25 22.41
N LEU A 109 13.36 12.10 22.46
CA LEU A 109 12.50 11.78 21.33
C LEU A 109 11.93 13.02 20.64
N MET A 110 12.19 14.23 21.14
CA MET A 110 11.75 15.50 20.57
C MET A 110 12.09 15.64 19.06
N PRO A 111 13.28 15.25 18.56
CA PRO A 111 13.57 15.34 17.13
C PRO A 111 12.82 14.30 16.27
N LEU A 112 12.15 13.31 16.86
CA LEU A 112 11.54 12.19 16.15
C LEU A 112 10.52 12.61 15.09
N PRO A 113 9.59 13.56 15.33
CA PRO A 113 8.67 14.01 14.29
C PRO A 113 9.38 14.71 13.13
N LEU A 114 10.44 15.50 13.39
CA LEU A 114 11.21 16.13 12.32
C LEU A 114 11.90 15.07 11.43
N LEU A 115 12.54 14.08 12.06
CA LEU A 115 13.16 12.96 11.35
C LEU A 115 12.12 12.16 10.54
N THR A 116 10.95 11.93 11.12
CA THR A 116 9.84 11.23 10.47
C THR A 116 9.31 12.03 9.27
N GLY A 117 9.12 13.33 9.41
CA GLY A 117 8.71 14.23 8.33
C GLY A 117 9.71 14.25 7.18
N ALA A 118 11.01 14.28 7.50
CA ALA A 118 12.07 14.16 6.51
C ALA A 118 12.06 12.80 5.79
N ALA A 119 11.92 11.70 6.54
CA ALA A 119 11.81 10.37 5.96
C ALA A 119 10.61 10.24 5.01
N ILE A 120 9.44 10.75 5.43
CA ILE A 120 8.22 10.78 4.62
C ILE A 120 8.40 11.63 3.36
N PHE A 121 9.05 12.80 3.46
CA PHE A 121 9.36 13.64 2.30
C PHE A 121 10.16 12.86 1.25
N PHE A 122 11.23 12.19 1.66
CA PHE A 122 12.05 11.39 0.75
C PHE A 122 11.28 10.18 0.20
N ALA A 123 10.47 9.52 1.03
CA ALA A 123 9.64 8.40 0.62
C ALA A 123 8.64 8.81 -0.48
N ILE A 124 7.90 9.91 -0.28
CA ILE A 124 6.95 10.44 -1.27
C ILE A 124 7.68 10.84 -2.56
N ARG A 125 8.81 11.56 -2.46
CA ARG A 125 9.60 11.96 -3.64
C ARG A 125 10.13 10.77 -4.42
N LYS A 126 10.64 9.74 -3.74
CA LYS A 126 11.13 8.52 -4.36
C LYS A 126 9.97 7.73 -5.00
N GLY A 127 8.82 7.65 -4.33
CA GLY A 127 7.60 7.03 -4.85
C GLY A 127 7.10 7.71 -6.13
N GLU A 128 7.07 9.05 -6.17
CA GLU A 128 6.67 9.79 -7.37
C GLU A 128 7.66 9.64 -8.53
N LYS A 129 8.97 9.59 -8.24
CA LYS A 129 10.00 9.27 -9.24
C LYS A 129 9.83 7.86 -9.81
N ALA A 130 9.62 6.86 -8.95
CA ALA A 130 9.38 5.48 -9.37
C ALA A 130 8.14 5.38 -10.27
N ARG A 131 7.03 6.00 -9.88
CA ARG A 131 5.82 6.09 -10.71
C ARG A 131 6.06 6.82 -12.04
N ALA A 132 6.93 7.84 -12.04
CA ALA A 132 7.29 8.53 -13.28
C ALA A 132 8.10 7.64 -14.24
N ALA A 133 9.01 6.82 -13.70
CA ALA A 133 9.72 5.82 -14.49
C ALA A 133 8.76 4.75 -15.03
N ASP A 134 7.85 4.23 -14.19
CA ASP A 134 6.85 3.25 -14.60
C ASP A 134 5.95 3.77 -15.72
N ARG A 135 5.54 5.04 -15.64
CA ARG A 135 4.82 5.75 -16.72
C ARG A 135 5.60 5.79 -18.03
N ALA A 136 6.89 6.08 -17.96
CA ALA A 136 7.74 6.17 -19.15
C ALA A 136 7.87 4.81 -19.85
N LEU A 137 7.92 3.72 -19.08
CA LEU A 137 7.96 2.35 -19.57
C LEU A 137 6.60 1.88 -20.11
N CYS A 138 5.50 2.30 -19.50
CA CYS A 138 4.14 1.90 -19.86
C CYS A 138 3.47 2.82 -20.90
N LYS A 139 4.22 3.72 -21.56
CA LYS A 139 3.71 4.39 -22.76
C LYS A 139 3.34 3.29 -23.78
N PRO A 140 2.08 3.17 -24.18
CA PRO A 140 1.71 2.14 -25.13
C PRO A 140 2.47 2.39 -26.44
N GLN A 141 3.28 1.42 -26.85
CA GLN A 141 3.26 1.01 -28.25
C GLN A 141 1.78 0.80 -28.57
N SER A 142 1.24 1.65 -29.43
CA SER A 142 -0.08 1.54 -30.02
C SER A 142 -0.36 0.06 -30.27
N GLN A 143 -1.33 -0.52 -29.57
CA GLN A 143 -1.75 -1.90 -29.85
C GLN A 143 -2.09 -1.98 -31.34
N PRO A 144 -1.39 -2.82 -32.14
CA PRO A 144 -1.92 -3.23 -33.42
C PRO A 144 -3.23 -3.96 -33.12
N GLN A 145 -4.35 -3.40 -33.59
CA GLN A 145 -5.59 -4.14 -33.74
C GLN A 145 -5.31 -5.34 -34.66
N GLY A 146 -5.10 -6.52 -34.08
CA GLY A 146 -4.83 -7.72 -34.86
C GLY A 146 -4.07 -8.78 -34.08
N ALA A 147 -4.61 -9.26 -32.96
CA ALA A 147 -4.18 -10.56 -32.44
C ALA A 147 -5.01 -11.65 -33.15
N PRO A 148 -4.39 -12.60 -33.87
CA PRO A 148 -5.09 -13.73 -34.45
C PRO A 148 -5.68 -14.64 -33.36
N ALA A 149 -6.82 -15.26 -33.67
CA ALA A 149 -7.54 -16.16 -32.79
C ALA A 149 -6.63 -17.28 -32.25
N GLU A 150 -6.45 -17.30 -30.95
CA GLU A 150 -5.60 -18.24 -30.23
C GLU A 150 -6.26 -19.64 -30.22
N GLU A 151 -5.56 -20.62 -30.79
CA GLU A 151 -5.98 -22.04 -30.87
C GLU A 151 -6.18 -22.65 -29.48
N ALA A 152 -7.24 -23.45 -29.36
CA ALA A 152 -7.66 -24.06 -28.10
C ALA A 152 -6.58 -25.00 -27.51
N PRO A 153 -6.21 -24.85 -26.21
CA PRO A 153 -5.14 -25.63 -25.61
C PRO A 153 -5.53 -27.10 -25.39
N ALA A 154 -4.56 -27.99 -25.62
CA ALA A 154 -4.67 -29.44 -25.46
C ALA A 154 -5.06 -29.88 -24.03
N ARG A 155 -5.80 -30.98 -23.93
CA ARG A 155 -6.39 -31.48 -22.67
C ARG A 155 -5.30 -31.83 -21.63
N PRO A 156 -5.31 -31.23 -20.43
CA PRO A 156 -4.32 -31.51 -19.40
C PRO A 156 -4.52 -32.90 -18.77
N SER A 157 -3.39 -33.55 -18.45
CA SER A 157 -3.31 -34.87 -17.79
C SER A 157 -3.94 -34.87 -16.39
N ALA A 158 -4.29 -36.05 -15.87
CA ALA A 158 -5.00 -36.18 -14.59
C ALA A 158 -4.24 -35.55 -13.39
N LEU A 159 -2.91 -35.62 -13.39
CA LEU A 159 -2.04 -34.94 -12.41
C LEU A 159 -2.09 -33.42 -12.56
N ALA A 160 -2.11 -32.90 -13.80
CA ALA A 160 -2.30 -31.47 -14.06
C ALA A 160 -3.72 -30.98 -13.70
N ARG A 161 -4.73 -31.87 -13.73
CA ARG A 161 -6.09 -31.55 -13.24
C ARG A 161 -6.15 -31.44 -11.72
N LEU A 162 -5.52 -32.35 -10.99
CA LEU A 162 -5.44 -32.28 -9.52
C LEU A 162 -4.62 -31.07 -9.06
N GLY A 163 -3.43 -30.87 -9.65
CA GLY A 163 -2.65 -29.65 -9.43
C GLY A 163 -3.43 -28.39 -9.78
N GLY A 164 -4.12 -28.40 -10.92
CA GLY A 164 -4.99 -27.31 -11.37
C GLY A 164 -6.18 -27.05 -10.44
N LEU A 165 -6.72 -28.06 -9.76
CA LEU A 165 -7.81 -27.90 -8.80
C LEU A 165 -7.32 -27.28 -7.48
N CYS A 166 -6.17 -27.71 -6.95
CA CYS A 166 -5.56 -27.09 -5.78
C CYS A 166 -5.16 -25.64 -6.06
N VAL A 167 -4.54 -25.40 -7.21
CA VAL A 167 -4.17 -24.08 -7.69
C VAL A 167 -5.42 -23.22 -7.90
N LYS A 168 -6.48 -23.75 -8.51
CA LYS A 168 -7.78 -23.06 -8.60
C LYS A 168 -8.38 -22.76 -7.23
N GLY A 169 -8.23 -23.64 -6.25
CA GLY A 169 -8.69 -23.39 -4.88
C GLY A 169 -7.96 -22.21 -4.23
N ILE A 170 -6.64 -22.13 -4.41
CA ILE A 170 -5.83 -21.01 -3.92
C ILE A 170 -6.17 -19.71 -4.66
N TYR A 171 -6.35 -19.77 -5.98
CA TYR A 171 -6.76 -18.62 -6.80
C TYR A 171 -8.23 -18.22 -6.64
N ALA A 172 -9.08 -19.11 -6.13
CA ALA A 172 -10.50 -18.81 -5.87
C ALA A 172 -10.68 -17.87 -4.68
N VAL A 173 -9.69 -17.79 -3.78
CA VAL A 173 -9.66 -16.76 -2.74
C VAL A 173 -9.25 -15.45 -3.40
N PRO A 174 -10.17 -14.49 -3.62
CA PRO A 174 -9.94 -13.36 -4.53
C PRO A 174 -8.74 -12.50 -4.13
N LEU A 175 -8.46 -12.40 -2.83
CA LEU A 175 -7.38 -11.58 -2.31
C LEU A 175 -6.01 -12.28 -2.41
N ILE A 176 -5.95 -13.58 -2.06
CA ILE A 176 -4.70 -14.35 -2.01
C ILE A 176 -4.27 -14.73 -3.43
N GLY A 177 -5.22 -15.15 -4.27
CA GLY A 177 -4.98 -15.49 -5.66
C GLY A 177 -4.33 -14.33 -6.43
N TRP A 178 -4.87 -13.12 -6.27
CA TRP A 178 -4.37 -11.94 -6.98
C TRP A 178 -2.96 -11.53 -6.51
N LEU A 179 -2.69 -11.63 -5.21
CA LEU A 179 -1.36 -11.36 -4.64
C LEU A 179 -0.30 -12.36 -5.12
N ILE A 180 -0.66 -13.64 -5.22
CA ILE A 180 0.25 -14.68 -5.73
C ILE A 180 0.47 -14.51 -7.23
N GLU A 181 -0.58 -14.21 -8.00
CA GLU A 181 -0.45 -13.96 -9.44
C GLU A 181 0.48 -12.78 -9.72
N ASP A 182 0.33 -11.67 -8.99
CA ASP A 182 1.17 -10.49 -9.14
C ASP A 182 2.61 -10.75 -8.66
N ALA A 183 2.83 -11.62 -7.67
CA ALA A 183 4.18 -12.00 -7.27
C ALA A 183 4.90 -12.90 -8.28
N VAL A 184 4.16 -13.74 -9.00
CA VAL A 184 4.72 -14.66 -10.02
C VAL A 184 4.92 -13.95 -11.36
N LYS A 185 3.94 -13.16 -11.82
CA LYS A 185 3.94 -12.50 -13.13
C LYS A 185 4.38 -11.04 -13.09
N GLY A 186 4.34 -10.40 -11.92
CA GLY A 186 4.61 -8.98 -11.77
C GLY A 186 6.09 -8.62 -11.70
N ARG A 187 6.35 -7.32 -11.50
CA ARG A 187 7.71 -6.76 -11.45
C ARG A 187 8.47 -7.27 -10.23
N GLU A 188 9.79 -7.15 -10.24
CA GLU A 188 10.64 -7.56 -9.12
C GLU A 188 10.25 -6.89 -7.78
N SER A 189 9.70 -5.67 -7.83
CA SER A 189 9.13 -4.98 -6.68
C SER A 189 7.89 -5.67 -6.09
N ALA A 190 7.09 -6.39 -6.88
CA ALA A 190 5.90 -7.11 -6.42
C ALA A 190 6.27 -8.24 -5.44
N LYS A 191 7.41 -8.91 -5.67
CA LYS A 191 7.93 -9.94 -4.76
C LYS A 191 8.26 -9.36 -3.38
N LEU A 192 8.85 -8.16 -3.35
CA LEU A 192 9.16 -7.43 -2.13
C LEU A 192 7.88 -7.01 -1.37
N PHE A 193 6.85 -6.55 -2.08
CA PHE A 193 5.56 -6.23 -1.48
C PHE A 193 4.84 -7.48 -0.94
N LEU A 194 4.90 -8.61 -1.65
CA LEU A 194 4.37 -9.88 -1.16
C LEU A 194 5.06 -10.30 0.14
N ALA A 195 6.40 -10.27 0.17
CA ALA A 195 7.18 -10.64 1.36
C ALA A 195 6.85 -9.72 2.55
N LEU A 196 6.75 -8.41 2.32
CA LEU A 196 6.38 -7.45 3.35
C LEU A 196 4.95 -7.68 3.87
N ASN A 197 3.98 -7.90 2.97
CA ASN A 197 2.60 -8.18 3.36
C ASN A 197 2.48 -9.49 4.13
N ALA A 198 3.20 -10.55 3.72
CA ALA A 198 3.25 -11.81 4.44
C ALA A 198 3.85 -11.63 5.84
N PHE A 199 4.90 -10.82 5.97
CA PHE A 199 5.51 -10.49 7.27
C PHE A 199 4.56 -9.69 8.18
N ILE A 200 3.89 -8.66 7.65
CA ILE A 200 2.90 -7.87 8.40
C ILE A 200 1.72 -8.76 8.84
N LEU A 201 1.24 -9.63 7.96
CA LEU A 201 0.16 -10.57 8.27
C LEU A 201 0.58 -11.57 9.35
N ALA A 202 1.82 -12.07 9.30
CA ALA A 202 2.38 -12.92 10.34
C ALA A 202 2.46 -12.17 11.68
N ALA A 203 2.97 -10.94 11.69
CA ALA A 203 3.04 -10.12 12.90
C ALA A 203 1.64 -9.84 13.49
N ALA A 204 0.66 -9.53 12.64
CA ALA A 204 -0.74 -9.36 13.05
C ALA A 204 -1.32 -10.66 13.63
N ALA A 205 -1.03 -11.82 13.02
CA ALA A 205 -1.46 -13.12 13.53
C ALA A 205 -0.85 -13.41 14.91
N VAL A 206 0.43 -13.09 15.12
CA VAL A 206 1.07 -13.22 16.45
C VAL A 206 0.45 -12.26 17.47
N MET A 207 0.11 -11.02 17.08
CA MET A 207 -0.55 -10.09 17.99
C MET A 207 -1.96 -10.54 18.39
N VAL A 208 -2.73 -11.15 17.48
CA VAL A 208 -4.11 -11.58 17.73
C VAL A 208 -4.17 -12.94 18.43
N PHE A 209 -3.37 -13.91 17.98
CA PHE A 209 -3.44 -15.30 18.43
C PHE A 209 -2.29 -15.71 19.38
N GLY A 210 -1.26 -14.88 19.53
CA GLY A 210 -0.12 -15.14 20.41
C GLY A 210 0.81 -16.25 19.92
N TYR A 211 1.38 -17.00 20.87
CA TYR A 211 2.33 -18.09 20.63
C TYR A 211 1.80 -19.20 19.68
N PRO A 212 0.50 -19.61 19.73
CA PRO A 212 -0.06 -20.55 18.76
C PRO A 212 0.17 -20.21 17.29
N ALA A 213 0.14 -18.93 16.89
CA ALA A 213 0.40 -18.53 15.51
C ALA A 213 1.83 -18.89 15.06
N LEU A 214 2.81 -18.76 15.96
CA LEU A 214 4.20 -19.13 15.68
C LEU A 214 4.36 -20.64 15.48
N ILE A 215 3.65 -21.46 16.25
CA ILE A 215 3.68 -22.93 16.11
C ILE A 215 3.14 -23.35 14.74
N VAL A 216 1.99 -22.79 14.32
CA VAL A 216 1.39 -23.11 13.02
C VAL A 216 2.30 -22.68 11.87
N MET A 217 2.90 -21.48 11.95
CA MET A 217 3.88 -21.03 10.95
C MET A 217 5.11 -21.95 10.88
N ALA A 218 5.64 -22.37 12.03
CA ALA A 218 6.77 -23.29 12.08
C ALA A 218 6.42 -24.65 11.45
N LEU A 219 5.25 -25.21 11.77
CA LEU A 219 4.77 -26.47 11.17
C LEU A 219 4.54 -26.35 9.66
N ALA A 220 4.02 -25.22 9.18
CA ALA A 220 3.84 -24.97 7.76
C ALA A 220 5.18 -24.87 7.00
N LEU A 221 6.26 -24.46 7.68
CA LEU A 221 7.60 -24.38 7.10
C LEU A 221 8.27 -25.76 6.95
N VAL A 222 7.90 -26.74 7.78
CA VAL A 222 8.47 -28.10 7.78
C VAL A 222 8.48 -28.74 6.37
N PRO A 223 7.35 -28.86 5.64
CA PRO A 223 7.37 -29.48 4.32
C PRO A 223 8.24 -28.71 3.31
N ILE A 224 8.35 -27.38 3.45
CA ILE A 224 9.19 -26.54 2.58
C ILE A 224 10.68 -26.87 2.79
N VAL A 225 11.11 -26.99 4.06
CA VAL A 225 12.49 -27.34 4.40
C VAL A 225 12.82 -28.75 3.91
N PHE A 226 11.93 -29.72 4.14
CA PHE A 226 12.13 -31.08 3.64
C PHE A 226 12.22 -31.12 2.11
N ALA A 227 11.33 -30.41 1.40
CA ALA A 227 11.40 -30.29 -0.06
C ALA A 227 12.73 -29.68 -0.52
N GLY A 228 13.23 -28.65 0.17
CA GLY A 228 14.54 -28.06 -0.09
C GLY A 228 15.70 -29.04 0.10
N ILE A 229 15.68 -29.82 1.19
CA ILE A 229 16.68 -30.86 1.44
C ILE A 229 16.65 -31.90 0.33
N PHE A 230 15.47 -32.43 -0.01
CA PHE A 230 15.32 -33.40 -1.11
C PHE A 230 15.85 -32.84 -2.43
N TRP A 231 15.50 -31.60 -2.76
CA TRP A 231 15.98 -30.92 -3.97
C TRP A 231 17.51 -30.84 -4.01
N THR A 232 18.13 -30.36 -2.93
CA THR A 232 19.60 -30.22 -2.87
C THR A 232 20.36 -31.54 -2.79
N THR A 233 19.71 -32.63 -2.36
CA THR A 233 20.36 -33.95 -2.28
C THR A 233 20.33 -34.69 -3.62
N TRP A 234 19.37 -34.36 -4.50
CA TRP A 234 19.17 -35.01 -5.79
C TRP A 234 19.67 -34.18 -6.99
N ALA A 235 20.00 -32.90 -6.78
CA ALA A 235 20.61 -32.01 -7.77
C ALA A 235 22.14 -32.08 -7.71
#